data_AF-Q14SK4-F1
#
_entry.id   AF-Q14SK4-F1
#
_cell.length_a   1.000
_cell.length_b   1.000
_cell.length_c   1.000
_cell.angle_alpha   90.00
_cell.angle_beta   90.00
_cell.angle_gamma   90.00
#
_symmetry.space_group_name_H-M   'P 1'
#
loop_
_entity.id
_entity.type
_entity.pdbx_description
1 polymer ?
#
loop_
_entity_poly.entity_id
_entity_poly.type
_entity_poly.pdbx_seq_one_letter_code
_entity_poly.pdbx_strand_id
1 'polypeptide(L)'
;MNIPPIHIKTDLTNQDEKTTIQEATKEELQLLIATMERELASGEFFTSHKNYASIDLGKMPLLIEAANNKHVGLNLNFVSNPIDLPSEIVRAISNGKEQFRYVVNMGESGIHFAAIDCKMVDGKLSLLLMEPANLNSMGPAMLAMRVSSCLKREAEIIPKPHFCIAVMDIQRSNSECGIFSVGLAKKMFSERAPLDALHEEILSERLPDGMKCDVLEGEALDRLLPPTFYKHAQSQRRLDQYIRAHPDGNDTPVNKKGELLLDRAKRLMVPVDEKLISSSIHQKRIMEYSAISDDGKSV
;
A
#
# COMPACT_ATOMS: atom_id res chain seq x y z
N MET A 1 -11.21 55.94 -34.41
CA MET A 1 -11.59 55.86 -32.99
C MET A 1 -10.71 54.81 -32.34
N ASN A 2 -9.99 55.17 -31.28
CA ASN A 2 -9.12 54.29 -30.50
C ASN A 2 -9.96 53.37 -29.62
N ILE A 3 -9.79 52.05 -29.74
CA ILE A 3 -10.32 51.08 -28.76
C ILE A 3 -9.14 50.69 -27.86
N PRO A 4 -9.20 50.89 -26.53
CA PRO A 4 -8.13 50.48 -25.64
C PRO A 4 -8.13 48.95 -25.45
N PRO A 5 -6.97 48.33 -25.18
CA PRO A 5 -6.90 46.90 -24.96
C PRO A 5 -7.56 46.54 -23.62
N ILE A 6 -8.44 45.54 -23.66
CA ILE A 6 -9.00 44.89 -22.49
C ILE A 6 -7.88 44.06 -21.85
N HIS A 7 -7.36 44.52 -20.71
CA HIS A 7 -6.57 43.65 -19.83
C HIS A 7 -7.51 42.66 -19.16
N ILE A 8 -7.55 41.44 -19.69
CA ILE A 8 -8.14 40.30 -18.99
C ILE A 8 -7.19 39.95 -17.84
N LYS A 9 -7.57 40.31 -16.60
CA LYS A 9 -7.00 39.71 -15.39
C LYS A 9 -7.61 38.32 -15.22
N THR A 10 -6.94 37.26 -15.66
CA THR A 10 -7.41 35.87 -15.48
C THR A 10 -6.54 35.00 -14.58
N ASP A 11 -5.47 35.51 -13.96
CA ASP A 11 -4.57 34.66 -13.17
C ASP A 11 -4.74 34.74 -11.64
N LEU A 12 -5.57 35.65 -11.12
CA LEU A 12 -5.70 35.85 -9.66
C LEU A 12 -6.78 34.96 -9.01
N THR A 13 -7.85 34.61 -9.71
CA THR A 13 -8.98 33.86 -9.12
C THR A 13 -8.68 32.38 -8.89
N ASN A 14 -7.85 31.76 -9.74
CA ASN A 14 -7.51 30.33 -9.63
C ASN A 14 -6.49 30.04 -8.52
N GLN A 15 -5.64 31.00 -8.16
CA GLN A 15 -4.65 30.82 -7.09
C GLN A 15 -5.29 30.95 -5.71
N ASP A 16 -6.20 31.91 -5.53
CA ASP A 16 -6.93 32.11 -4.27
C ASP A 16 -7.86 30.92 -3.97
N GLU A 17 -8.55 30.40 -4.99
CA GLU A 17 -9.43 29.22 -4.85
C GLU A 17 -8.64 27.95 -4.55
N LYS A 18 -7.50 27.73 -5.22
CA LYS A 18 -6.60 26.60 -4.95
C LYS A 18 -6.00 26.66 -3.54
N THR A 19 -5.62 27.84 -3.09
CA THR A 19 -5.09 28.07 -1.74
C THR A 19 -6.17 27.80 -0.69
N THR A 20 -7.39 28.29 -0.91
CA THR A 20 -8.54 28.06 -0.01
C THR A 20 -8.89 26.57 0.10
N ILE A 21 -8.89 25.83 -1.01
CA ILE A 21 -9.13 24.38 -1.01
C ILE A 21 -8.02 23.62 -0.28
N GLN A 22 -6.77 24.04 -0.45
CA GLN A 22 -5.62 23.44 0.25
C GLN A 22 -5.69 23.67 1.77
N GLU A 23 -6.02 24.89 2.19
CA GLU A 23 -6.19 25.24 3.61
C GLU A 23 -7.35 24.47 4.26
N ALA A 24 -8.51 24.41 3.61
CA ALA A 24 -9.65 23.62 4.10
C ALA A 24 -9.31 22.12 4.22
N THR A 25 -8.58 21.56 3.24
CA THR A 25 -8.12 20.16 3.28
C THR A 25 -7.16 19.91 4.46
N LYS A 26 -6.30 20.88 4.77
CA LYS A 26 -5.35 20.80 5.88
C LYS A 26 -6.04 20.80 7.23
N GLU A 27 -7.01 21.69 7.45
CA GLU A 27 -7.81 21.74 8.69
C GLU A 27 -8.61 20.45 8.90
N GLU A 28 -9.26 19.93 7.85
CA GLU A 28 -9.95 18.64 7.90
C GLU A 28 -9.02 17.49 8.33
N LEU A 29 -7.80 17.44 7.78
CA LEU A 29 -6.81 16.42 8.13
C LEU A 29 -6.34 16.56 9.58
N GLN A 30 -6.11 17.77 10.07
CA GLN A 30 -5.70 18.00 11.46
C GLN A 30 -6.77 17.55 12.45
N LEU A 31 -8.04 17.87 12.18
CA LEU A 31 -9.16 17.42 13.01
C LEU A 31 -9.30 15.89 13.01
N LEU A 32 -9.12 15.27 11.83
CA LEU A 32 -9.15 13.81 11.68
C LEU A 32 -7.99 13.14 12.43
N ILE A 33 -6.78 13.70 12.35
CA ILE A 33 -5.59 13.23 13.08
C ILE A 33 -5.85 13.30 14.59
N ALA A 34 -6.27 14.46 15.10
CA ALA A 34 -6.56 14.63 16.54
C ALA A 34 -7.66 13.66 17.02
N THR A 35 -8.64 13.37 16.17
CA THR A 35 -9.66 12.37 16.45
C THR A 35 -9.06 10.96 16.54
N MET A 36 -8.24 10.55 15.58
CA MET A 36 -7.57 9.25 15.58
C MET A 36 -6.61 9.08 16.78
N GLU A 37 -5.88 10.12 17.16
CA GLU A 37 -4.99 10.10 18.33
C GLU A 37 -5.77 9.90 19.63
N ARG A 38 -6.88 10.63 19.80
CA ARG A 38 -7.79 10.45 20.93
C ARG A 38 -8.40 9.05 20.96
N GLU A 39 -8.91 8.56 19.84
CA GLU A 39 -9.50 7.21 19.72
C GLU A 39 -8.46 6.12 20.01
N LEU A 40 -7.21 6.33 19.60
CA LEU A 40 -6.11 5.40 19.88
C LEU A 40 -5.75 5.39 21.37
N ALA A 41 -5.75 6.56 22.03
CA ALA A 41 -5.47 6.69 23.45
C ALA A 41 -6.60 6.12 24.34
N SER A 42 -7.86 6.28 23.93
CA SER A 42 -9.02 5.74 24.66
C SER A 42 -9.30 4.26 24.37
N GLY A 43 -8.72 3.71 23.30
CA GLY A 43 -9.03 2.37 22.81
C GLY A 43 -10.28 2.29 21.91
N GLU A 44 -11.00 3.40 21.72
CA GLU A 44 -12.16 3.50 20.82
C GLU A 44 -11.81 3.14 19.37
N PHE A 45 -10.55 3.28 18.96
CA PHE A 45 -10.10 2.87 17.63
C PHE A 45 -10.41 1.39 17.34
N PHE A 46 -10.37 0.55 18.37
CA PHE A 46 -10.51 -0.90 18.25
C PHE A 46 -11.93 -1.40 18.53
N THR A 47 -12.73 -0.61 19.25
CA THR A 47 -14.09 -0.98 19.66
C THR A 47 -15.15 -0.25 18.84
N SER A 48 -14.82 0.90 18.23
CA SER A 48 -15.74 1.60 17.35
C SER A 48 -15.94 0.83 16.04
N HIS A 49 -17.16 0.84 15.53
CA HIS A 49 -17.47 0.33 14.19
C HIS A 49 -17.15 1.33 13.08
N LYS A 50 -16.24 2.28 13.35
CA LYS A 50 -15.90 3.34 12.42
C LYS A 50 -15.10 2.74 11.25
N ASN A 51 -15.61 2.90 10.04
CA ASN A 51 -14.96 2.37 8.86
C ASN A 51 -13.97 3.39 8.28
N TYR A 52 -12.70 3.26 8.67
CA TYR A 52 -11.63 4.08 8.12
C TYR A 52 -11.31 3.81 6.65
N ALA A 53 -11.75 2.70 6.06
CA ALA A 53 -11.43 2.38 4.67
C ALA A 53 -12.07 3.37 3.69
N SER A 54 -13.28 3.86 3.98
CA SER A 54 -13.93 4.90 3.17
C SER A 54 -13.19 6.24 3.23
N ILE A 55 -12.65 6.57 4.40
CA ILE A 55 -11.84 7.77 4.59
C ILE A 55 -10.51 7.62 3.85
N ASP A 56 -9.85 6.46 4.01
CA ASP A 56 -8.61 6.11 3.31
C ASP A 56 -8.80 6.13 1.79
N LEU A 57 -9.96 5.68 1.26
CA LEU A 57 -10.30 5.79 -0.16
C LEU A 57 -10.32 7.24 -0.63
N GLY A 58 -11.01 8.12 0.11
CA GLY A 58 -11.13 9.54 -0.23
C GLY A 58 -9.79 10.30 -0.16
N LYS A 59 -8.87 9.86 0.71
CA LYS A 59 -7.55 10.47 0.88
C LYS A 59 -6.43 9.72 0.13
N MET A 60 -6.74 8.64 -0.61
CA MET A 60 -5.75 7.84 -1.31
C MET A 60 -4.90 8.65 -2.30
N PRO A 61 -5.44 9.53 -3.16
CA PRO A 61 -4.62 10.33 -4.07
C PRO A 61 -3.55 11.17 -3.33
N LEU A 62 -3.91 11.78 -2.20
CA LEU A 62 -2.99 12.57 -1.37
C LEU A 62 -1.93 11.70 -0.71
N LEU A 63 -2.30 10.50 -0.24
CA LEU A 63 -1.36 9.51 0.30
C LEU A 63 -0.30 9.10 -0.74
N ILE A 64 -0.73 8.83 -1.98
CA ILE A 64 0.17 8.45 -3.08
C ILE A 64 1.08 9.61 -3.47
N GLU A 65 0.54 10.83 -3.58
CA GLU A 65 1.34 12.04 -3.87
C GLU A 65 2.41 12.26 -2.80
N ALA A 66 2.02 12.25 -1.52
CA ALA A 66 2.96 12.41 -0.41
C ALA A 66 4.03 11.30 -0.40
N ALA A 67 3.67 10.06 -0.72
CA ALA A 67 4.61 8.95 -0.81
C ALA A 67 5.62 9.15 -1.95
N ASN A 68 5.18 9.56 -3.14
CA ASN A 68 6.05 9.82 -4.29
C ASN A 68 6.96 11.02 -4.06
N ASN A 69 6.46 12.11 -3.45
CA ASN A 69 7.26 13.28 -3.10
C ASN A 69 8.38 12.92 -2.13
N LYS A 70 8.11 12.04 -1.17
CA LYS A 70 9.09 11.58 -0.18
C LYS A 70 10.10 10.59 -0.74
N HIS A 71 9.73 9.82 -1.76
CA HIS A 71 10.52 8.71 -2.29
C HIS A 71 10.67 8.83 -3.80
N VAL A 72 11.70 9.57 -4.23
CA VAL A 72 12.05 9.71 -5.66
C VAL A 72 12.27 8.32 -6.28
N GLY A 73 11.54 8.03 -7.35
CA GLY A 73 11.59 6.73 -8.05
C GLY A 73 10.61 5.68 -7.53
N LEU A 74 9.81 5.99 -6.50
CA LEU A 74 8.74 5.10 -6.02
C LEU A 74 7.75 4.75 -7.14
N ASN A 75 7.40 5.72 -7.99
CA ASN A 75 6.49 5.56 -9.13
C ASN A 75 5.18 4.85 -8.74
N LEU A 76 4.60 5.25 -7.60
CA LEU A 76 3.36 4.68 -7.09
C LEU A 76 2.16 5.40 -7.69
N ASN A 77 1.15 4.65 -8.11
CA ASN A 77 -0.10 5.18 -8.67
C ASN A 77 -1.30 4.57 -7.93
N PHE A 78 -2.46 5.24 -8.03
CA PHE A 78 -3.72 4.70 -7.54
C PHE A 78 -4.61 4.28 -8.70
N VAL A 79 -5.13 3.06 -8.64
CA VAL A 79 -6.15 2.55 -9.57
C VAL A 79 -7.40 2.24 -8.76
N SER A 80 -8.44 3.05 -8.93
CA SER A 80 -9.67 2.93 -8.14
C SER A 80 -10.53 1.74 -8.53
N ASN A 81 -10.36 1.19 -9.74
CA ASN A 81 -11.11 0.06 -10.27
C ASN A 81 -10.18 -0.86 -11.09
N PRO A 82 -10.17 -2.19 -10.86
CA PRO A 82 -9.23 -3.09 -11.53
C PRO A 82 -9.36 -3.11 -13.06
N ILE A 83 -10.49 -2.66 -13.61
CA ILE A 83 -10.71 -2.58 -15.07
C ILE A 83 -9.74 -1.62 -15.76
N ASP A 84 -9.28 -0.59 -15.06
CA ASP A 84 -8.40 0.44 -15.61
C ASP A 84 -6.91 0.07 -15.51
N LEU A 85 -6.58 -0.95 -14.69
CA LEU A 85 -5.21 -1.35 -14.40
C LEU A 85 -4.39 -1.70 -15.66
N PRO A 86 -4.89 -2.48 -16.64
CA PRO A 86 -4.16 -2.77 -17.88
C PRO A 86 -3.71 -1.50 -18.64
N SER A 87 -4.63 -0.55 -18.81
CA SER A 87 -4.36 0.70 -19.51
C SER A 87 -3.34 1.57 -18.76
N GLU A 88 -3.41 1.61 -17.43
CA GLU A 88 -2.43 2.33 -16.61
C GLU A 88 -1.04 1.68 -16.66
N ILE A 89 -0.96 0.34 -16.74
CA ILE A 89 0.31 -0.38 -16.94
C ILE A 89 0.93 0.00 -18.29
N VAL A 90 0.15 -0.06 -19.37
CA VAL A 90 0.61 0.30 -20.72
C VAL A 90 1.09 1.75 -20.75
N ARG A 91 0.38 2.66 -20.09
CA ARG A 91 0.80 4.06 -19.95
C ARG A 91 2.13 4.20 -19.21
N ALA A 92 2.30 3.50 -18.08
CA ALA A 92 3.55 3.55 -17.32
C ALA A 92 4.75 3.08 -18.15
N ILE A 93 4.60 1.96 -18.87
CA ILE A 93 5.64 1.41 -19.75
C ILE A 93 5.93 2.37 -20.91
N SER A 94 4.90 2.94 -21.54
CA SER A 94 5.06 3.90 -22.64
C SER A 94 5.77 5.18 -22.20
N ASN A 95 5.66 5.56 -20.92
CA ASN A 95 6.39 6.65 -20.30
C ASN A 95 7.81 6.26 -19.84
N GLY A 96 8.32 5.11 -20.27
CA GLY A 96 9.68 4.63 -19.99
C GLY A 96 9.90 4.13 -18.57
N LYS A 97 8.85 3.75 -17.84
CA LYS A 97 9.00 3.21 -16.48
C LYS A 97 9.31 1.72 -16.53
N GLU A 98 10.47 1.33 -15.99
CA GLU A 98 10.86 -0.07 -15.84
C GLU A 98 10.44 -0.69 -14.50
N GLN A 99 10.27 0.13 -13.46
CA GLN A 99 9.71 -0.28 -12.17
C GLN A 99 8.70 0.74 -11.67
N PHE A 100 7.52 0.27 -11.30
CA PHE A 100 6.40 1.10 -10.85
C PHE A 100 5.47 0.29 -9.95
N ARG A 101 4.65 0.99 -9.18
CA ARG A 101 3.76 0.37 -8.20
C ARG A 101 2.34 0.89 -8.34
N TYR A 102 1.39 0.07 -7.88
CA TYR A 102 0.00 0.48 -7.72
C TYR A 102 -0.51 0.19 -6.32
N VAL A 103 -1.36 1.06 -5.79
CA VAL A 103 -2.43 0.65 -4.89
C VAL A 103 -3.69 0.49 -5.75
N VAL A 104 -4.35 -0.65 -5.67
CA VAL A 104 -5.58 -0.93 -6.42
C VAL A 104 -6.75 -1.12 -5.46
N ASN A 105 -7.90 -0.52 -5.77
CA ASN A 105 -9.16 -0.73 -5.05
C ASN A 105 -10.11 -1.63 -5.86
N MET A 106 -11.10 -2.23 -5.20
CA MET A 106 -12.19 -3.00 -5.81
C MET A 106 -13.18 -2.17 -6.66
N GLY A 107 -13.13 -0.85 -6.67
CA GLY A 107 -14.07 -0.01 -7.43
C GLY A 107 -15.52 -0.24 -6.99
N GLU A 108 -16.42 -0.47 -7.94
CA GLU A 108 -17.86 -0.65 -7.68
C GLU A 108 -18.20 -1.86 -6.81
N SER A 109 -17.29 -2.84 -6.68
CA SER A 109 -17.51 -4.03 -5.85
C SER A 109 -17.22 -3.82 -4.36
N GLY A 110 -16.87 -2.60 -3.94
CA GLY A 110 -16.67 -2.25 -2.54
C GLY A 110 -15.30 -1.63 -2.29
N ILE A 111 -14.90 -1.62 -1.02
CA ILE A 111 -13.64 -1.05 -0.57
C ILE A 111 -12.75 -2.17 -0.04
N HIS A 112 -11.74 -2.50 -0.81
CA HIS A 112 -10.62 -3.33 -0.39
C HIS A 112 -9.42 -2.97 -1.26
N PHE A 113 -8.25 -2.89 -0.64
CA PHE A 113 -7.04 -2.47 -1.32
C PHE A 113 -5.97 -3.55 -1.26
N ALA A 114 -5.18 -3.64 -2.33
CA ALA A 114 -3.93 -4.37 -2.38
C ALA A 114 -2.86 -3.50 -3.05
N ALA A 115 -1.59 -3.85 -2.83
CA ALA A 115 -0.47 -3.21 -3.51
C ALA A 115 0.05 -4.12 -4.63
N ILE A 116 0.55 -3.55 -5.72
CA ILE A 116 1.16 -4.30 -6.83
C ILE A 116 2.54 -3.71 -7.12
N ASP A 117 3.58 -4.55 -7.12
CA ASP A 117 4.89 -4.23 -7.70
C ASP A 117 4.92 -4.67 -9.16
N CYS A 118 5.34 -3.79 -10.05
CA CYS A 118 5.52 -4.06 -11.48
C CYS A 118 6.97 -3.85 -11.86
N LYS A 119 7.55 -4.82 -12.57
CA LYS A 119 8.92 -4.75 -13.08
C LYS A 119 9.01 -5.27 -14.51
N MET A 120 9.61 -4.47 -15.38
CA MET A 120 10.02 -4.88 -16.72
C MET A 120 11.40 -5.54 -16.66
N VAL A 121 11.54 -6.71 -17.29
CA VAL A 121 12.82 -7.41 -17.49
C VAL A 121 12.81 -8.00 -18.89
N ASP A 122 13.78 -7.61 -19.72
CA ASP A 122 13.94 -8.11 -21.11
C ASP A 122 12.63 -8.09 -21.93
N GLY A 123 11.86 -7.01 -21.80
CA GLY A 123 10.59 -6.82 -22.51
C GLY A 123 9.41 -7.65 -22.00
N LYS A 124 9.57 -8.37 -20.88
CA LYS A 124 8.49 -9.07 -20.16
C LYS A 124 8.10 -8.29 -18.92
N LEU A 125 6.80 -8.29 -18.61
CA LEU A 125 6.28 -7.68 -17.39
C LEU A 125 6.08 -8.73 -16.29
N SER A 126 6.70 -8.51 -15.14
CA SER A 126 6.48 -9.24 -13.90
C SER A 126 5.62 -8.40 -12.96
N LEU A 127 4.55 -8.99 -12.41
CA LEU A 127 3.62 -8.36 -11.50
C LEU A 127 3.48 -9.17 -10.22
N LEU A 128 3.66 -8.52 -9.06
CA LEU A 128 3.48 -9.12 -7.74
C LEU A 128 2.41 -8.34 -6.97
N LEU A 129 1.22 -8.92 -6.82
CA LEU A 129 0.17 -8.37 -5.95
C LEU A 129 0.42 -8.82 -4.52
N MET A 130 0.60 -7.88 -3.59
CA MET A 130 0.65 -8.14 -2.16
C MET A 130 -0.72 -7.89 -1.52
N GLU A 131 -1.37 -8.97 -1.13
CA GLU A 131 -2.62 -8.96 -0.37
C GLU A 131 -2.30 -8.96 1.12
N PRO A 132 -2.60 -7.88 1.87
CA PRO A 132 -2.28 -7.80 3.29
C PRO A 132 -3.11 -8.78 4.16
N ALA A 133 -4.33 -9.13 3.76
CA ALA A 133 -5.18 -10.07 4.47
C ALA A 133 -4.99 -11.51 3.94
N ASN A 134 -5.96 -12.39 4.19
CA ASN A 134 -6.05 -13.71 3.56
C ASN A 134 -7.21 -13.76 2.56
N LEU A 135 -7.17 -14.74 1.66
CA LEU A 135 -8.19 -14.94 0.62
C LEU A 135 -9.45 -15.69 1.12
N ASN A 136 -9.57 -15.97 2.42
CA ASN A 136 -10.79 -16.60 2.96
C ASN A 136 -11.95 -15.59 3.11
N SER A 137 -11.65 -14.29 3.00
CA SER A 137 -12.64 -13.21 3.06
C SER A 137 -13.02 -12.74 1.66
N MET A 138 -14.28 -12.36 1.48
CA MET A 138 -14.82 -12.00 0.16
C MET A 138 -14.10 -10.82 -0.50
N GLY A 139 -13.76 -9.76 0.25
CA GLY A 139 -13.06 -8.57 -0.29
C GLY A 139 -11.71 -8.91 -0.94
N PRO A 140 -10.74 -9.46 -0.17
CA PRO A 140 -9.46 -9.95 -0.69
C PRO A 140 -9.59 -10.89 -1.89
N ALA A 141 -10.42 -11.92 -1.79
CA ALA A 141 -10.63 -12.89 -2.87
C ALA A 141 -11.17 -12.24 -4.15
N MET A 142 -12.18 -11.36 -4.01
CA MET A 142 -12.78 -10.67 -5.13
C MET A 142 -11.81 -9.69 -5.80
N LEU A 143 -11.02 -8.93 -5.03
CA LEU A 143 -10.02 -8.03 -5.59
C LEU A 143 -8.98 -8.81 -6.41
N ALA A 144 -8.39 -9.86 -5.81
CA ALA A 144 -7.40 -10.70 -6.47
C ALA A 144 -7.95 -11.35 -7.76
N MET A 145 -9.19 -11.86 -7.72
CA MET A 145 -9.87 -12.42 -8.89
C MET A 145 -10.08 -11.38 -9.99
N ARG A 146 -10.53 -10.17 -9.63
CA ARG A 146 -10.81 -9.10 -10.60
C ARG A 146 -9.54 -8.59 -11.26
N VAL A 147 -8.47 -8.35 -10.49
CA VAL A 147 -7.15 -8.00 -11.02
C VAL A 147 -6.67 -9.09 -11.99
N SER A 148 -6.70 -10.36 -11.57
CA SER A 148 -6.29 -11.49 -12.42
C SER A 148 -7.08 -11.55 -13.72
N SER A 149 -8.40 -11.37 -13.65
CA SER A 149 -9.29 -11.43 -14.81
C SER A 149 -9.04 -10.29 -15.80
N CYS A 150 -8.84 -9.07 -15.29
CA CYS A 150 -8.53 -7.91 -16.11
C CYS A 150 -7.16 -8.04 -16.80
N LEU A 151 -6.13 -8.50 -16.09
CA LEU A 151 -4.80 -8.72 -16.68
C LEU A 151 -4.82 -9.84 -17.74
N LYS A 152 -5.56 -10.93 -17.50
CA LYS A 152 -5.69 -12.04 -18.46
C LYS A 152 -6.47 -11.63 -19.72
N ARG A 153 -7.55 -10.86 -19.57
CA ARG A 153 -8.37 -10.40 -20.70
C ARG A 153 -7.61 -9.44 -21.61
N GLU A 154 -6.81 -8.56 -21.01
CA GLU A 154 -6.04 -7.54 -21.72
C GLU A 154 -4.58 -7.95 -21.98
N ALA A 155 -4.27 -9.26 -21.93
CA ALA A 155 -2.91 -9.77 -22.09
C ALA A 155 -2.30 -9.47 -23.47
N GLU A 156 -3.11 -9.13 -24.47
CA GLU A 156 -2.65 -8.73 -25.81
C GLU A 156 -2.05 -7.32 -25.85
N ILE A 157 -2.53 -6.41 -24.99
CA ILE A 157 -2.02 -5.03 -24.93
C ILE A 157 -0.91 -4.87 -23.88
N ILE A 158 -0.78 -5.82 -22.95
CA ILE A 158 0.26 -5.83 -21.92
C ILE A 158 1.47 -6.64 -22.41
N PRO A 159 2.71 -6.15 -22.26
CA PRO A 159 3.90 -6.91 -22.65
C PRO A 159 4.09 -8.20 -21.84
N LYS A 160 3.63 -9.35 -22.36
CA LYS A 160 3.84 -10.71 -21.81
C LYS A 160 3.74 -10.77 -20.27
N PRO A 161 2.56 -10.48 -19.69
CA PRO A 161 2.41 -10.37 -18.24
C PRO A 161 2.58 -11.71 -17.53
N HIS A 162 3.38 -11.73 -16.47
CA HIS A 162 3.51 -12.82 -15.49
C HIS A 162 3.03 -12.28 -14.15
N PHE A 163 2.02 -12.92 -13.56
CA PHE A 163 1.33 -12.39 -12.40
C PHE A 163 1.37 -13.37 -11.22
N CYS A 164 1.70 -12.85 -10.04
CA CYS A 164 1.72 -13.60 -8.79
C CYS A 164 0.95 -12.86 -7.69
N ILE A 165 0.19 -13.60 -6.89
CA ILE A 165 -0.46 -13.08 -5.69
C ILE A 165 0.29 -13.56 -4.45
N ALA A 166 0.89 -12.64 -3.70
CA ALA A 166 1.47 -12.87 -2.38
C ALA A 166 0.44 -12.58 -1.28
N VAL A 167 -0.06 -13.63 -0.62
CA VAL A 167 -1.02 -13.54 0.49
C VAL A 167 -0.26 -13.46 1.81
N MET A 168 -0.26 -12.28 2.42
CA MET A 168 0.60 -12.01 3.57
C MET A 168 -0.06 -12.40 4.90
N ASP A 169 -1.38 -12.36 5.01
CA ASP A 169 -2.13 -12.65 6.24
C ASP A 169 -1.67 -11.82 7.47
N ILE A 170 -1.22 -10.58 7.24
CA ILE A 170 -0.76 -9.63 8.25
C ILE A 170 -1.89 -8.71 8.77
N GLN A 171 -2.96 -8.54 8.00
CA GLN A 171 -4.14 -7.77 8.37
C GLN A 171 -5.25 -8.68 8.93
N ARG A 172 -5.79 -8.28 10.09
CA ARG A 172 -6.97 -8.88 10.76
C ARG A 172 -8.14 -7.92 10.89
N SER A 173 -7.84 -6.63 10.81
CA SER A 173 -8.78 -5.54 10.93
C SER A 173 -9.52 -5.28 9.61
N ASN A 174 -10.72 -4.70 9.69
CA ASN A 174 -11.63 -4.60 8.54
C ASN A 174 -11.45 -3.32 7.72
N SER A 175 -10.69 -2.33 8.20
CA SER A 175 -10.64 -0.99 7.59
C SER A 175 -9.24 -0.48 7.23
N GLU A 176 -8.21 -1.31 7.37
CA GLU A 176 -6.81 -0.88 7.31
C GLU A 176 -6.13 -1.22 5.98
N CYS A 177 -6.82 -1.89 5.05
CA CYS A 177 -6.24 -2.39 3.80
C CYS A 177 -5.61 -1.27 2.95
N GLY A 178 -6.17 -0.06 2.97
CA GLY A 178 -5.57 1.11 2.30
C GLY A 178 -4.19 1.47 2.86
N ILE A 179 -4.08 1.61 4.19
CA ILE A 179 -2.81 1.97 4.85
C ILE A 179 -1.79 0.83 4.78
N PHE A 180 -2.24 -0.43 4.89
CA PHE A 180 -1.38 -1.58 4.61
C PHE A 180 -0.84 -1.50 3.18
N SER A 181 -1.68 -1.30 2.18
CA SER A 181 -1.27 -1.25 0.76
C SER A 181 -0.27 -0.13 0.47
N VAL A 182 -0.49 1.08 1.00
CA VAL A 182 0.48 2.19 0.87
C VAL A 182 1.79 1.86 1.59
N GLY A 183 1.72 1.27 2.79
CA GLY A 183 2.89 0.84 3.55
C GLY A 183 3.70 -0.23 2.81
N LEU A 184 3.02 -1.21 2.22
CA LEU A 184 3.59 -2.28 1.41
C LEU A 184 4.24 -1.72 0.14
N ALA A 185 3.59 -0.83 -0.59
CA ALA A 185 4.18 -0.22 -1.78
C ALA A 185 5.50 0.52 -1.49
N LYS A 186 5.56 1.25 -0.37
CA LYS A 186 6.80 1.90 0.09
C LYS A 186 7.86 0.87 0.49
N LYS A 187 7.44 -0.28 1.03
CA LYS A 187 8.33 -1.40 1.37
C LYS A 187 8.89 -2.08 0.13
N MET A 188 8.06 -2.33 -0.88
CA MET A 188 8.49 -2.90 -2.15
C MET A 188 9.56 -2.04 -2.83
N PHE A 189 9.44 -0.72 -2.75
CA PHE A 189 10.50 0.18 -3.21
C PHE A 189 11.77 0.16 -2.35
N SER A 190 11.64 0.18 -1.01
CA SER A 190 12.81 0.19 -0.11
C SER A 190 13.57 -1.14 -0.07
N GLU A 191 12.87 -2.25 -0.32
CA GLU A 191 13.38 -3.62 -0.29
C GLU A 191 13.47 -4.19 -1.73
N ARG A 192 13.80 -3.34 -2.71
CA ARG A 192 13.80 -3.75 -4.13
C ARG A 192 14.76 -4.90 -4.43
N ALA A 193 15.89 -5.00 -3.73
CA ALA A 193 16.89 -6.04 -3.99
C ALA A 193 16.35 -7.48 -3.81
N PRO A 194 15.73 -7.86 -2.67
CA PRO A 194 15.10 -9.18 -2.55
C PRO A 194 13.90 -9.35 -3.51
N LEU A 195 13.14 -8.28 -3.81
CA LEU A 195 12.04 -8.37 -4.76
C LEU A 195 12.49 -8.52 -6.21
N ASP A 196 13.67 -8.00 -6.57
CA ASP A 196 14.24 -8.15 -7.89
C ASP A 196 14.46 -9.64 -8.21
N ALA A 197 14.97 -10.41 -7.25
CA ALA A 197 15.10 -11.86 -7.36
C ALA A 197 13.72 -12.56 -7.46
N LEU A 198 12.74 -12.16 -6.64
CA LEU A 198 11.38 -12.71 -6.73
C LEU A 198 10.74 -12.45 -8.10
N HIS A 199 10.95 -11.26 -8.68
CA HIS A 199 10.47 -10.95 -10.03
C HIS A 199 11.11 -11.83 -11.11
N GLU A 200 12.39 -12.19 -10.97
CA GLU A 200 13.08 -13.13 -11.86
C GLU A 200 12.48 -14.55 -11.73
N GLU A 201 12.15 -14.99 -10.52
CA GLU A 201 11.49 -16.28 -10.31
C GLU A 201 10.08 -16.32 -10.90
N ILE A 202 9.30 -15.25 -10.72
CA ILE A 202 7.97 -15.08 -11.35
C ILE A 202 8.07 -15.18 -12.88
N LEU A 203 9.06 -14.53 -13.49
CA LEU A 203 9.25 -14.53 -14.95
C LEU A 203 9.75 -15.86 -15.50
N SER A 204 10.47 -16.64 -14.69
CA SER A 204 10.98 -17.93 -15.10
C SER A 204 9.97 -19.07 -14.87
N GLU A 205 8.84 -18.77 -14.21
CA GLU A 205 7.85 -19.74 -13.73
C GLU A 205 8.46 -20.82 -12.82
N ARG A 206 9.61 -20.52 -12.19
CA ARG A 206 10.33 -21.45 -11.29
C ARG A 206 10.37 -20.89 -9.88
N LEU A 207 9.23 -20.89 -9.19
CA LEU A 207 9.27 -20.60 -7.76
C LEU A 207 10.00 -21.74 -7.01
N PRO A 208 10.56 -21.46 -5.82
CA PRO A 208 11.15 -22.49 -4.95
C PRO A 208 10.22 -23.69 -4.79
N ASP A 209 10.81 -24.89 -4.75
CA ASP A 209 10.12 -26.17 -4.54
C ASP A 209 9.06 -26.55 -5.61
N GLY A 210 9.12 -25.94 -6.80
CA GLY A 210 8.23 -26.30 -7.93
C GLY A 210 6.82 -25.72 -7.83
N MET A 211 6.62 -24.68 -7.02
CA MET A 211 5.35 -23.98 -6.88
C MET A 211 4.96 -23.26 -8.18
N LYS A 212 3.65 -23.18 -8.46
CA LYS A 212 3.13 -22.38 -9.57
C LYS A 212 2.90 -20.94 -9.14
N CYS A 213 3.16 -20.02 -10.07
CA CYS A 213 3.19 -18.57 -9.86
C CYS A 213 1.86 -17.94 -9.44
N ASP A 214 0.73 -18.66 -9.45
CA ASP A 214 -0.58 -18.02 -9.26
C ASP A 214 -0.74 -17.42 -7.84
N VAL A 215 -0.33 -18.15 -6.80
CA VAL A 215 -0.48 -17.72 -5.39
C VAL A 215 0.70 -18.20 -4.54
N LEU A 216 1.33 -17.27 -3.82
CA LEU A 216 2.34 -17.50 -2.78
C LEU A 216 1.76 -17.14 -1.42
N GLU A 217 1.84 -18.05 -0.45
CA GLU A 217 1.33 -17.81 0.90
C GLU A 217 2.10 -18.59 1.97
N GLY A 218 1.84 -18.26 3.23
CA GLY A 218 2.41 -18.97 4.37
C GLY A 218 3.94 -18.99 4.37
N GLU A 219 4.51 -20.15 4.71
CA GLU A 219 5.96 -20.32 4.87
C GLU A 219 6.73 -20.09 3.56
N ALA A 220 6.12 -20.43 2.41
CA ALA A 220 6.73 -20.24 1.09
C ALA A 220 6.97 -18.76 0.79
N LEU A 221 5.96 -17.92 1.05
CA LEU A 221 6.09 -16.47 0.91
C LEU A 221 7.02 -15.89 1.98
N ASP A 222 6.91 -16.38 3.22
CA ASP A 222 7.71 -15.87 4.33
C ASP A 222 9.18 -15.91 3.99
N ARG A 223 9.71 -17.08 3.56
CA ARG A 223 11.13 -17.27 3.21
C ARG A 223 11.68 -16.29 2.16
N LEU A 224 10.80 -15.67 1.37
CA LEU A 224 11.15 -14.76 0.29
C LEU A 224 11.14 -13.29 0.72
N LEU A 225 10.45 -12.95 1.81
CA LEU A 225 10.23 -11.57 2.21
C LEU A 225 11.03 -11.18 3.46
N PRO A 226 11.67 -10.00 3.47
CA PRO A 226 12.38 -9.52 4.64
C PRO A 226 11.42 -9.15 5.79
N PRO A 227 11.91 -9.12 7.05
CA PRO A 227 11.07 -8.91 8.23
C PRO A 227 10.40 -7.53 8.26
N THR A 228 10.90 -6.59 7.45
CA THR A 228 10.37 -5.23 7.35
C THR A 228 8.95 -5.18 6.78
N PHE A 229 8.52 -6.20 6.01
CA PHE A 229 7.14 -6.36 5.53
C PHE A 229 6.14 -6.73 6.63
N TYR A 230 6.62 -7.29 7.74
CA TYR A 230 5.79 -7.84 8.82
C TYR A 230 5.64 -6.89 10.01
N LYS A 231 6.25 -5.70 9.95
CA LYS A 231 6.26 -4.68 11.04
C LYS A 231 4.89 -4.25 11.54
N HIS A 232 3.85 -4.45 10.74
CA HIS A 232 2.49 -4.06 11.00
C HIS A 232 1.55 -5.25 11.17
N ALA A 233 2.07 -6.48 11.22
CA ALA A 233 1.25 -7.66 11.43
C ALA A 233 0.43 -7.54 12.73
N GLN A 234 -0.87 -7.87 12.62
CA GLN A 234 -1.84 -7.69 13.69
C GLN A 234 -2.05 -8.96 14.53
N SER A 235 -1.24 -10.01 14.32
CA SER A 235 -1.34 -11.27 15.05
C SER A 235 0.03 -11.76 15.48
N GLN A 236 0.18 -12.03 16.79
CA GLN A 236 1.39 -12.67 17.31
C GLN A 236 1.63 -14.03 16.65
N ARG A 237 0.57 -14.84 16.49
CA ARG A 237 0.64 -16.13 15.79
C ARG A 237 1.24 -16.00 14.38
N ARG A 238 0.88 -14.95 13.65
CA ARG A 238 1.40 -14.69 12.29
C ARG A 238 2.88 -14.34 12.30
N LEU A 239 3.31 -13.55 13.29
CA LEU A 239 4.72 -13.23 13.50
C LEU A 239 5.50 -14.49 13.86
N ASP A 240 5.00 -15.30 14.80
CA ASP A 240 5.66 -16.56 15.18
C ASP A 240 5.83 -17.51 13.99
N GLN A 241 4.86 -17.53 13.06
CA GLN A 241 4.98 -18.26 11.79
C GLN A 241 6.14 -17.74 10.93
N TYR A 242 6.21 -16.42 10.74
CA TYR A 242 7.29 -15.80 9.98
C TYR A 242 8.67 -16.09 10.59
N ILE A 243 8.77 -16.00 11.92
CA ILE A 243 10.01 -16.24 12.67
C ILE A 243 10.47 -17.69 12.54
N ARG A 244 9.54 -18.66 12.56
CA ARG A 244 9.89 -20.07 12.32
C ARG A 244 10.46 -20.32 10.92
N ALA A 245 10.04 -19.54 9.92
CA ALA A 245 10.58 -19.60 8.57
C ALA A 245 11.98 -18.94 8.46
N HIS A 246 12.40 -18.15 9.46
CA HIS A 246 13.68 -17.43 9.50
C HIS A 246 14.38 -17.61 10.85
N PRO A 247 14.82 -18.82 11.20
CA PRO A 247 15.50 -19.06 12.48
C PRO A 247 16.72 -18.14 12.68
N ASP A 248 17.41 -17.78 11.59
CA ASP A 248 18.58 -16.90 11.61
C ASP A 248 18.25 -15.41 11.39
N GLY A 249 17.00 -15.07 11.05
CA GLY A 249 16.56 -13.71 10.69
C GLY A 249 16.05 -12.86 11.86
N ASN A 250 16.04 -13.42 13.07
CA ASN A 250 15.49 -12.76 14.26
C ASN A 250 16.27 -11.54 14.72
N ASP A 251 17.56 -11.47 14.40
CA ASP A 251 18.45 -10.41 14.86
C ASP A 251 18.53 -9.22 13.89
N THR A 252 17.71 -9.21 12.83
CA THR A 252 17.69 -8.10 11.86
C THR A 252 16.85 -6.94 12.38
N PRO A 253 17.42 -5.73 12.54
CA PRO A 253 16.65 -4.55 12.94
C PRO A 253 15.60 -4.17 11.90
N VAL A 254 14.36 -3.95 12.32
CA VAL A 254 13.25 -3.57 11.43
C VAL A 254 13.00 -2.07 11.36
N ASN A 255 13.76 -1.25 12.10
CA ASN A 255 13.64 0.20 12.07
C ASN A 255 14.92 0.94 12.50
N LYS A 256 14.91 2.27 12.35
CA LYS A 256 16.04 3.15 12.69
C LYS A 256 16.38 3.18 14.19
N LYS A 257 15.50 2.69 15.07
CA LYS A 257 15.76 2.57 16.52
C LYS A 257 16.49 1.27 16.87
N GLY A 258 16.82 0.43 15.89
CA GLY A 258 17.49 -0.84 16.13
C GLY A 258 16.58 -1.96 16.67
N GLU A 259 15.26 -1.76 16.72
CA GLU A 259 14.35 -2.77 17.29
C GLU A 259 14.20 -3.98 16.36
N LEU A 260 14.15 -5.17 16.96
CA LEU A 260 13.78 -6.41 16.28
C LEU A 260 12.26 -6.48 16.04
N LEU A 261 11.84 -7.41 15.18
CA LEU A 261 10.44 -7.52 14.77
C LEU A 261 9.50 -7.82 15.95
N LEU A 262 9.86 -8.82 16.78
CA LEU A 262 9.05 -9.23 17.93
C LEU A 262 9.02 -8.18 19.05
N ASP A 263 10.15 -7.52 19.33
CA ASP A 263 10.22 -6.45 20.33
C ASP A 263 9.34 -5.27 19.94
N ARG A 264 9.42 -4.87 18.67
CA ARG A 264 8.55 -3.82 18.11
C ARG A 264 7.09 -4.22 18.24
N ALA A 265 6.74 -5.44 17.88
CA ALA A 265 5.36 -5.92 17.94
C ALA A 265 4.84 -5.88 19.38
N LYS A 266 5.60 -6.44 20.34
CA LYS A 266 5.25 -6.46 21.75
C LYS A 266 5.02 -5.07 22.33
N ARG A 267 5.88 -4.10 22.00
CA ARG A 267 5.72 -2.70 22.45
C ARG A 267 4.45 -2.03 21.92
N LEU A 268 3.96 -2.46 20.77
CA LEU A 268 2.81 -1.86 20.09
C LEU A 268 1.49 -2.61 20.34
N MET A 269 1.53 -3.70 21.11
CA MET A 269 0.32 -4.37 21.57
C MET A 269 -0.38 -3.52 22.63
N VAL A 270 -1.67 -3.32 22.45
CA VAL A 270 -2.55 -2.65 23.41
C VAL A 270 -3.65 -3.62 23.87
N PRO A 271 -4.02 -3.61 25.16
CA PRO A 271 -5.14 -4.39 25.64
C PRO A 271 -6.45 -3.77 25.16
N VAL A 272 -7.30 -4.58 24.55
CA VAL A 272 -8.66 -4.23 24.15
C VAL A 272 -9.54 -5.40 24.55
N ASP A 273 -10.43 -5.16 25.51
CA ASP A 273 -11.18 -6.21 26.20
C ASP A 273 -10.24 -7.31 26.73
N GLU A 274 -10.47 -8.58 26.37
CA GLU A 274 -9.66 -9.73 26.75
C GLU A 274 -8.54 -10.08 25.74
N LYS A 275 -8.27 -9.20 24.75
CA LYS A 275 -7.31 -9.47 23.67
C LYS A 275 -6.22 -8.42 23.60
N LEU A 276 -5.05 -8.83 23.12
CA LEU A 276 -3.98 -7.92 22.71
C LEU A 276 -4.10 -7.63 21.21
N ILE A 277 -4.19 -6.36 20.85
CA ILE A 277 -4.28 -5.90 19.46
C ILE A 277 -3.09 -5.01 19.13
N SER A 278 -2.49 -5.19 17.96
CA SER A 278 -1.40 -4.32 17.50
C SER A 278 -1.95 -2.94 17.07
N SER A 279 -1.49 -1.89 17.73
CA SER A 279 -1.75 -0.50 17.37
C SER A 279 -0.91 0.00 16.19
N SER A 280 0.03 -0.82 15.69
CA SER A 280 1.08 -0.31 14.80
C SER A 280 0.56 0.26 13.48
N ILE A 281 -0.49 -0.30 12.90
CA ILE A 281 -1.04 0.18 11.62
C ILE A 281 -1.90 1.44 11.81
N HIS A 282 -2.57 1.59 12.96
CA HIS A 282 -3.33 2.80 13.30
C HIS A 282 -2.40 4.00 13.51
N GLN A 283 -1.30 3.78 14.24
CA GLN A 283 -0.22 4.78 14.33
C GLN A 283 0.36 5.11 12.94
N LYS A 284 0.43 4.12 12.05
CA LYS A 284 0.89 4.33 10.68
C LYS A 284 -0.06 5.24 9.89
N ARG A 285 -1.38 5.07 10.02
CA ARG A 285 -2.38 5.97 9.42
C ARG A 285 -2.16 7.41 9.86
N ILE A 286 -2.07 7.65 11.17
CA ILE A 286 -1.80 8.97 11.75
C ILE A 286 -0.53 9.59 11.15
N MET A 287 0.56 8.82 11.09
CA MET A 287 1.82 9.29 10.51
C MET A 287 1.71 9.64 9.02
N GLU A 288 0.98 8.87 8.22
CA GLU A 288 0.81 9.18 6.79
C GLU A 288 -0.06 10.43 6.60
N TYR A 289 -1.13 10.61 7.38
CA TYR A 289 -1.96 11.81 7.29
C TYR A 289 -1.25 13.07 7.81
N SER A 290 -0.44 12.94 8.86
CA SER A 290 0.36 14.06 9.37
C SER A 290 1.36 14.53 8.31
N ALA A 291 1.99 13.59 7.59
CA ALA A 291 2.91 13.93 6.49
C ALA A 291 2.24 14.69 5.33
N ILE A 292 0.93 14.52 5.14
CA ILE A 292 0.13 15.32 4.18
C ILE A 292 -0.16 16.71 4.78
N SER A 293 -0.54 16.77 6.06
CA SER A 293 -0.92 18.02 6.74
C SER A 293 0.25 19.00 6.93
N ASP A 294 1.47 18.50 7.17
CA ASP A 294 2.64 19.31 7.52
C ASP A 294 3.36 19.95 6.31
N ASP A 295 2.70 20.08 5.15
CA ASP A 295 3.26 20.60 3.89
C ASP A 295 4.58 19.93 3.48
N GLY A 296 4.72 18.62 3.69
CA GLY A 296 5.90 17.88 3.28
C GLY A 296 7.21 18.34 3.95
N LYS A 297 7.16 19.14 5.03
CA LYS A 297 8.35 19.46 5.81
C LYS A 297 8.81 18.21 6.54
N SER A 298 9.82 17.57 5.95
CA SER A 298 10.46 16.39 6.49
C SER A 298 11.11 16.75 7.82
N VAL A 299 10.83 15.96 8.87
CA VAL A 299 11.79 15.70 9.95
C VAL A 299 12.74 14.60 9.50
#